data_AF-A0A953W3P6-F1
#
_entry.id   AF-A0A953W3P6-F1
#
_cell.length_a   1.000
_cell.length_b   1.000
_cell.length_c   1.000
_cell.angle_alpha   90.00
_cell.angle_beta   90.00
_cell.angle_gamma   90.00
#
_symmetry.space_group_name_H-M   'P 1'
#
loop_
_entity.id
_entity.type
_entity.pdbx_description
1 polymer ?
#
loop_
_entity_poly.entity_id
_entity_poly.type
_entity_poly.pdbx_seq_one_letter_code
_entity_poly.pdbx_strand_id
1 'polypeptide(L)'
;PAQDRTRPIGGPCLSHLSFKLGPDRRLHLTALYRSHWYVQRALGNLFGLAHLLHFVADEAGLKLGSLICLSSMAQLDTKPKAWGKGDVKTLLAQFHAAKLQADAA
;
A
#
# COMPACT_ATOMS: atom_id res chain seq x y z
N PRO A 1 -14.96 -10.37 3.05
CA PRO A 1 -15.88 -10.14 4.20
C PRO A 1 -16.38 -11.42 4.89
N ALA A 2 -16.92 -12.40 4.15
CA ALA A 2 -17.50 -13.61 4.73
C ALA A 2 -16.50 -14.48 5.52
N GLN A 3 -15.23 -14.51 5.09
CA GLN A 3 -14.17 -15.35 5.68
C GLN A 3 -13.45 -14.68 6.87
N ASP A 4 -13.23 -13.36 6.83
CA ASP A 4 -12.41 -12.65 7.83
C ASP A 4 -13.20 -11.96 8.95
N ARG A 5 -14.54 -11.89 8.85
CA ARG A 5 -15.39 -11.17 9.84
C ARG A 5 -15.22 -11.67 11.29
N THR A 6 -14.76 -12.91 11.47
CA THR A 6 -14.64 -13.58 12.78
C THR A 6 -13.22 -13.56 13.35
N ARG A 7 -12.25 -12.93 12.67
CA ARG A 7 -10.85 -12.88 13.09
C ARG A 7 -10.44 -11.46 13.47
N PRO A 8 -10.85 -10.94 14.64
CA PRO A 8 -10.41 -9.63 15.09
C PRO A 8 -8.91 -9.67 15.43
N ILE A 9 -8.07 -9.18 14.53
CA ILE A 9 -6.61 -9.06 14.74
C ILE A 9 -6.30 -7.61 15.11
N GLY A 10 -6.34 -7.29 16.40
CA GLY A 10 -6.05 -5.94 16.90
C GLY A 10 -7.00 -4.86 16.32
N GLY A 11 -6.93 -3.64 16.83
CA GLY A 11 -7.64 -2.52 16.19
C GLY A 11 -7.13 -2.28 14.76
N PRO A 12 -7.91 -1.61 13.88
CA PRO A 12 -7.51 -1.41 12.50
C PRO A 12 -6.24 -0.56 12.42
N CYS A 13 -5.20 -1.09 11.76
CA CYS A 13 -3.96 -0.36 11.51
C CYS A 13 -4.20 0.86 10.61
N LEU A 14 -5.08 0.73 9.63
CA LEU A 14 -5.58 1.82 8.79
C LEU A 14 -6.68 2.57 9.55
N SER A 15 -6.41 3.80 9.96
CA SER A 15 -7.33 4.57 10.80
C SER A 15 -8.16 5.58 10.03
N HIS A 16 -7.67 6.08 8.88
CA HIS A 16 -8.39 7.08 8.09
C HIS A 16 -8.01 7.02 6.61
N LEU A 17 -8.99 7.26 5.74
CA LEU A 17 -8.82 7.52 4.31
C LEU A 17 -9.48 8.84 3.97
N SER A 18 -8.75 9.72 3.30
CA SER A 18 -9.27 11.00 2.81
C SER A 18 -9.08 11.07 1.30
N PHE A 19 -10.19 11.10 0.57
CA PHE A 19 -10.19 11.37 -0.86
C PHE A 19 -10.30 12.88 -1.08
N LYS A 20 -9.48 13.42 -1.97
CA LYS A 20 -9.50 14.84 -2.33
C LYS A 20 -9.50 15.00 -3.84
N LEU A 21 -10.41 15.83 -4.32
CA LEU A 21 -10.43 16.26 -5.72
C LEU A 21 -9.44 17.41 -5.89
N GLY A 22 -8.40 17.18 -6.67
CA GLY A 22 -7.40 18.18 -7.05
C GLY A 22 -7.74 18.87 -8.37
N PRO A 23 -6.81 19.72 -8.87
CA PRO A 23 -6.90 20.30 -10.20
C PRO A 23 -7.06 19.24 -11.30
N ASP A 24 -7.58 19.64 -12.46
CA ASP A 24 -7.82 18.78 -13.62
C ASP A 24 -8.70 17.55 -13.35
N ARG A 25 -9.55 17.62 -12.31
CA ARG A 25 -10.41 16.52 -11.86
C ARG A 25 -9.62 15.25 -11.50
N ARG A 26 -8.46 15.42 -10.85
CA ARG A 26 -7.66 14.30 -10.33
C ARG A 26 -8.09 13.90 -8.93
N LEU A 27 -8.33 12.61 -8.72
CA LEU A 27 -8.64 12.07 -7.39
C LEU A 27 -7.36 11.64 -6.67
N HIS A 28 -7.11 12.24 -5.52
CA HIS A 28 -5.99 11.90 -4.64
C HIS A 28 -6.50 11.13 -3.41
N LEU A 29 -5.70 10.21 -2.90
CA LEU A 29 -6.00 9.46 -1.69
C LEU A 29 -4.91 9.68 -0.64
N THR A 30 -5.29 10.11 0.56
CA THR A 30 -4.42 10.11 1.73
C THR A 30 -4.87 9.02 2.70
N ALA A 31 -3.99 8.06 2.99
CA ALA A 31 -4.20 7.00 3.96
C ALA A 31 -3.38 7.25 5.22
N LEU A 32 -4.00 7.12 6.39
CA LEU A 32 -3.35 7.24 7.69
C LEU A 32 -3.32 5.88 8.39
N TYR A 33 -2.12 5.41 8.69
CA TYR A 33 -1.88 4.23 9.52
C TYR A 33 -1.41 4.64 10.92
N ARG A 34 -2.13 4.19 11.94
CA ARG A 34 -1.72 4.39 13.35
C ARG A 34 -0.50 3.54 13.74
N SER A 35 -0.31 2.42 13.06
CA SER A 35 0.78 1.46 13.31
C SER A 35 1.08 0.74 12.01
N HIS A 36 2.28 0.95 11.46
CA HIS A 36 2.62 0.50 10.12
C HIS A 36 3.87 -0.38 10.13
N TRP A 37 3.71 -1.61 9.64
CA TRP A 37 4.72 -2.67 9.61
C TRP A 37 5.26 -2.78 8.19
N TYR A 38 6.47 -2.29 7.97
CA TYR A 38 7.00 -2.02 6.63
C TYR A 38 7.41 -3.28 5.86
N VAL A 39 7.84 -4.33 6.55
CA VAL A 39 8.30 -5.56 5.89
C VAL A 39 7.11 -6.46 5.60
N GLN A 40 6.33 -6.83 6.61
CA GLN A 40 5.32 -7.87 6.46
C GLN A 40 4.02 -7.38 5.80
N ARG A 41 3.67 -6.10 5.92
CA ARG A 41 2.31 -5.61 5.60
C ARG A 41 2.25 -4.44 4.62
N ALA A 42 3.23 -3.53 4.67
CA ALA A 42 3.13 -2.27 3.92
C ALA A 42 3.00 -2.47 2.41
N LEU A 43 3.73 -3.42 1.81
CA LEU A 43 3.66 -3.62 0.36
C LEU A 43 2.24 -4.02 -0.10
N GLY A 44 1.64 -5.02 0.55
CA GLY A 44 0.27 -5.46 0.25
C GLY A 44 -0.75 -4.35 0.51
N ASN A 45 -0.58 -3.59 1.59
CA ASN A 45 -1.40 -2.44 1.91
C ASN A 45 -1.33 -1.35 0.82
N LEU A 46 -0.13 -1.04 0.33
CA LEU A 46 0.08 -0.02 -0.71
C LEU A 46 -0.56 -0.43 -2.04
N PHE A 47 -0.44 -1.71 -2.44
CA PHE A 47 -1.16 -2.21 -3.62
C PHE A 47 -2.68 -2.12 -3.44
N GLY A 48 -3.19 -2.54 -2.29
CA GLY A 48 -4.62 -2.43 -2.00
C GLY A 48 -5.12 -0.99 -2.05
N LEU A 49 -4.36 -0.04 -1.51
CA LEU A 49 -4.69 1.39 -1.58
C LEU A 49 -4.59 1.96 -2.99
N ALA A 50 -3.61 1.54 -3.78
CA ALA A 50 -3.47 1.96 -5.18
C ALA A 50 -4.65 1.45 -6.02
N HIS A 51 -5.04 0.19 -5.85
CA HIS A 51 -6.22 -0.38 -6.52
C HIS A 51 -7.51 0.30 -6.06
N LEU A 52 -7.64 0.59 -4.77
CA LEU A 52 -8.79 1.33 -4.25
C LEU A 52 -8.88 2.73 -4.87
N LEU A 53 -7.77 3.47 -4.91
CA LEU A 53 -7.73 4.79 -5.56
C LEU A 53 -8.09 4.71 -7.04
N HIS A 54 -7.55 3.72 -7.75
CA HIS A 54 -7.85 3.49 -9.16
C HIS A 54 -9.34 3.20 -9.38
N PHE A 55 -9.90 2.25 -8.62
CA PHE A 55 -11.31 1.89 -8.68
C PHE A 55 -12.22 3.11 -8.45
N VAL A 56 -12.01 3.87 -7.38
CA VAL A 56 -12.84 5.04 -7.07
C VAL A 56 -12.70 6.13 -8.13
N ALA A 57 -11.49 6.33 -8.69
CA ALA A 57 -11.29 7.29 -9.77
C ALA A 57 -12.05 6.88 -11.03
N ASP A 58 -11.99 5.60 -11.40
CA ASP A 58 -12.65 5.06 -12.60
C ASP A 58 -14.18 5.15 -12.50
N GLU A 59 -14.76 4.65 -11.40
CA GLU A 59 -16.20 4.69 -11.13
C GLU A 59 -16.75 6.13 -11.05
N ALA A 60 -15.91 7.09 -10.64
CA ALA A 60 -16.28 8.49 -10.56
C ALA A 60 -16.00 9.29 -11.85
N GLY A 61 -15.42 8.67 -12.89
CA GLY A 61 -15.00 9.35 -14.11
C GLY A 61 -13.96 10.45 -13.85
N LEU A 62 -13.05 10.21 -12.92
CA LEU A 62 -11.99 11.12 -12.49
C LEU A 62 -10.62 10.63 -12.98
N LYS A 63 -9.68 11.57 -13.15
CA LYS A 63 -8.30 11.22 -13.47
C LYS A 63 -7.60 10.66 -12.23
N LEU A 64 -6.70 9.71 -12.43
CA LEU A 64 -5.88 9.20 -11.33
C LEU A 64 -4.93 10.29 -10.81
N GLY A 65 -4.94 10.48 -9.49
CA GLY A 65 -4.03 11.36 -8.76
C GLY A 65 -3.00 10.56 -7.96
N SER A 66 -2.47 11.20 -6.92
CA SER A 66 -1.44 10.61 -6.05
C SER A 66 -2.04 9.86 -4.86
N LEU A 67 -1.34 8.82 -4.43
CA LEU A 67 -1.54 8.15 -3.15
C LEU A 67 -0.50 8.67 -2.14
N ILE A 68 -0.97 9.17 -1.00
CA ILE A 68 -0.15 9.60 0.14
C ILE A 68 -0.41 8.63 1.29
N CYS A 69 0.66 8.04 1.84
CA CYS A 69 0.57 7.14 2.99
C CYS A 69 1.28 7.75 4.20
N LEU A 70 0.51 8.14 5.21
CA LEU A 70 0.99 8.68 6.48
C LEU A 70 1.07 7.55 7.51
N SER A 71 2.23 7.41 8.15
CA SER A 71 2.44 6.42 9.22
C SER A 71 2.73 7.16 10.52
N SER A 72 1.81 7.14 11.49
CA SER A 72 2.04 7.77 12.80
C SER A 72 3.09 7.03 13.62
N MET A 73 3.08 5.70 13.53
CA MET A 73 4.15 4.83 14.03
C MET A 73 4.57 3.91 12.88
N ALA A 74 5.85 3.95 12.55
CA ALA A 74 6.45 3.12 11.52
C ALA A 74 7.48 2.19 12.16
N GLN A 75 7.33 0.89 11.94
CA GLN A 75 8.22 -0.12 12.47
C GLN A 75 8.82 -0.95 11.33
N LEU A 76 10.14 -1.09 11.37
CA LEU A 76 10.88 -2.04 10.52
C LEU A 76 10.91 -3.41 11.22
N ASP A 77 9.91 -4.23 10.92
CA ASP A 77 9.62 -5.51 11.54
C ASP A 77 10.49 -6.65 11.02
N THR A 78 11.75 -6.63 11.45
CA THR A 78 12.81 -7.57 11.02
C THR A 78 13.00 -8.77 11.95
N LYS A 79 12.19 -8.91 13.01
CA LYS A 79 12.28 -10.05 13.92
C LYS A 79 11.90 -11.34 13.19
N PRO A 80 12.64 -12.44 13.42
CA PRO A 80 12.58 -13.61 12.55
C PRO A 80 11.30 -14.40 12.83
N LYS A 81 10.36 -14.38 11.89
CA LYS A 81 9.34 -15.45 11.75
C LYS A 81 8.99 -15.82 10.30
N ALA A 82 9.34 -15.00 9.29
CA ALA A 82 9.18 -15.39 7.88
C ALA A 82 9.94 -14.50 6.89
N TRP A 83 10.10 -13.20 7.18
CA TRP A 83 10.74 -12.21 6.30
C TRP A 83 11.71 -11.33 7.09
N GLY A 84 12.96 -11.27 6.65
CA GLY A 84 14.01 -10.42 7.19
C GLY A 84 14.53 -9.40 6.19
N LYS A 85 15.49 -8.57 6.63
CA LYS A 85 16.13 -7.55 5.78
C LYS A 85 16.81 -8.16 4.54
N GLY A 86 17.34 -9.38 4.66
CA GLY A 86 17.97 -10.11 3.55
C GLY A 86 16.96 -10.43 2.44
N ASP A 87 15.80 -10.98 2.81
CA ASP A 87 14.75 -11.37 1.86
C ASP A 87 14.22 -10.16 1.09
N VAL A 88 14.03 -9.02 1.78
CA VAL A 88 13.62 -7.76 1.14
C VAL A 88 14.66 -7.28 0.13
N LYS A 89 15.96 -7.37 0.45
CA LYS A 89 17.02 -7.01 -0.51
C LYS A 89 17.00 -7.91 -1.74
N THR A 90 16.85 -9.22 -1.55
CA THR A 90 16.74 -10.19 -2.64
C THR A 90 15.55 -9.87 -3.54
N LEU A 91 14.39 -9.60 -2.95
CA LEU A 91 13.18 -9.23 -3.69
C LEU A 91 13.38 -7.94 -4.50
N LEU A 92 13.98 -6.90 -3.91
CA LEU A 92 14.26 -5.65 -4.63
C LEU A 92 15.20 -5.87 -5.82
N ALA A 93 16.23 -6.70 -5.66
CA ALA A 93 17.13 -7.04 -6.75
C ALA A 93 16.40 -7.79 -7.89
N GLN A 94 15.51 -8.72 -7.56
CA GLN A 94 14.67 -9.44 -8.53
C GLN A 94 13.74 -8.46 -9.29
N PHE A 95 13.10 -7.52 -8.59
CA PHE A 95 12.27 -6.51 -9.25
C PHE A 95 13.07 -5.59 -10.17
N HIS A 96 14.26 -5.15 -9.76
CA HIS A 96 15.11 -4.34 -10.63
C HIS A 96 15.50 -5.10 -11.90
N ALA A 97 15.87 -6.38 -11.79
CA ALA A 97 16.18 -7.22 -12.93
C ALA A 97 14.96 -7.40 -13.86
N ALA A 98 13.78 -7.70 -13.31
CA ALA A 98 12.56 -7.87 -14.08
C ALA A 98 12.12 -6.57 -14.77
N LYS A 99 12.26 -5.43 -14.10
CA LYS A 99 11.96 -4.11 -14.68
C LYS A 99 12.86 -3.81 -15.88
N LEU A 100 14.17 -4.05 -15.75
CA LEU A 100 15.11 -3.87 -16.86
C LEU A 100 14.76 -4.75 -18.08
N GLN A 101 14.21 -5.94 -17.85
CA GLN A 101 13.75 -6.81 -18.94
C GLN A 101 12.47 -6.28 -19.60
N ALA A 102 11.53 -5.74 -18.82
CA ALA A 102 10.29 -5.16 -19.34
C ALA A 102 10.52 -3.84 -20.09
N ASP A 103 11.45 -3.00 -19.64
CA ASP A 103 11.80 -1.74 -20.29
C ASP A 103 12.61 -1.96 -21.60
N ALA A 104 13.18 -3.15 -21.79
CA ALA A 104 13.94 -3.55 -22.98
C ALA A 104 13.09 -4.25 -24.05
N ALA A 105 11.81 -4.53 -23.77
CA ALA A 105 10.84 -5.15 -24.66
C ALA A 105 9.88 -4.10 -25.24
#